data_AF-A0A366CZG9-F1
#
_entry.id   AF-A0A366CZG9-F1
#
_cell.length_a   1.000
_cell.length_b   1.000
_cell.length_c   1.000
_cell.angle_alpha   90.00
_cell.angle_beta   90.00
_cell.angle_gamma   90.00
#
_symmetry.space_group_name_H-M   'P 1'
#
loop_
_entity.id
_entity.type
_entity.pdbx_description
1 polymer ?
#
loop_
_entity_poly.entity_id
_entity_poly.type
_entity_poly.pdbx_seq_one_letter_code
_entity_poly.pdbx_strand_id
1 'polypeptide(L)' 'MTTKKPATTRQKYQVKAPYQCPNTKHWHQVGDRVELLPSEADFLMLSGKIATATDANKSATKTKGEA' A
#
# COMPACT_ATOMS: atom_id res chain seq x y z
N MET A 1 -11.15 27.97 17.45
CA MET A 1 -11.57 26.96 16.46
C MET A 1 -10.53 25.86 16.45
N THR A 2 -10.92 24.65 16.81
CA THR A 2 -10.01 23.52 17.08
C THR A 2 -9.30 23.10 15.80
N THR A 3 -7.99 23.36 15.72
CA THR A 3 -7.11 22.89 14.65
C THR A 3 -7.09 21.35 14.73
N LYS A 4 -7.91 20.71 13.90
CA LYS A 4 -7.86 19.26 13.70
C LYS A 4 -6.48 18.94 13.15
N LYS A 5 -5.56 18.49 14.01
CA LYS A 5 -4.28 17.93 13.58
C LYS A 5 -4.61 16.85 12.55
N PRO A 6 -4.19 16.97 11.29
CA PRO A 6 -4.45 15.93 10.30
C PRO A 6 -3.85 14.65 10.87
N ALA A 7 -4.62 13.56 10.85
CA ALA A 7 -4.19 12.27 11.37
C ALA A 7 -2.88 11.88 10.66
N THR A 8 -1.74 12.17 11.30
CA THR A 8 -0.40 11.96 10.74
C THR A 8 0.08 10.55 11.06
N THR A 9 -0.86 9.64 11.34
CA THR A 9 -0.50 8.26 11.68
C THR A 9 -0.38 7.51 10.38
N ARG A 10 0.87 7.18 10.02
CA ARG A 10 1.15 6.32 8.87
C ARG A 10 0.47 4.97 9.08
N GLN A 11 -0.22 4.48 8.07
CA GLN A 11 -0.86 3.18 8.07
C GLN A 11 -0.04 2.21 7.22
N LYS A 12 -0.13 0.92 7.56
CA LYS A 12 0.56 -0.14 6.84
C LYS A 12 -0.30 -0.65 5.69
N TYR A 13 0.29 -0.67 4.50
CA TYR A 13 -0.34 -1.16 3.28
C TYR A 13 0.54 -2.22 2.64
N GLN A 14 -0.07 -3.10 1.87
CA GLN A 14 0.63 -4.08 1.05
C GLN A 14 0.62 -3.64 -0.41
N VAL A 15 1.78 -3.67 -1.03
CA VAL A 15 1.95 -3.31 -2.43
C VAL A 15 1.42 -4.43 -3.32
N LYS A 16 0.54 -4.08 -4.25
CA LYS A 16 -0.10 -5.00 -5.21
C LYS A 16 0.48 -4.86 -6.61
N ALA A 17 0.98 -3.67 -6.97
CA ALA A 17 1.68 -3.44 -8.23
C ALA A 17 2.98 -2.69 -7.94
N PRO A 18 4.07 -2.99 -8.65
CA PRO A 18 5.34 -2.31 -8.42
C PRO A 18 5.21 -0.83 -8.76
N TYR A 19 5.72 0.03 -7.89
CA TYR A 19 5.71 1.47 -8.12
C TYR A 19 6.92 2.14 -7.50
N GLN A 20 7.32 3.26 -8.09
CA GLN A 20 8.37 4.09 -7.54
C GLN A 20 7.76 5.12 -6.59
N CYS A 21 8.19 5.09 -5.32
CA CYS A 21 7.86 6.12 -4.36
C CYS A 21 8.51 7.44 -4.81
N PRO A 22 7.75 8.53 -5.03
CA PRO A 22 8.29 9.79 -5.52
C PRO A 22 9.22 10.45 -4.50
N ASN A 23 8.97 10.22 -3.21
CA ASN A 23 9.71 10.88 -2.13
C ASN A 23 11.10 10.25 -1.88
N THR A 24 11.21 8.93 -1.98
CA THR A 24 12.45 8.19 -1.68
C THR A 24 13.16 7.67 -2.93
N LYS A 25 12.58 7.87 -4.12
CA LYS A 25 12.98 7.24 -5.40
C LYS A 25 13.12 5.72 -5.30
N HIS A 26 12.54 5.12 -4.27
CA HIS A 26 12.62 3.69 -4.00
C HIS A 26 11.55 2.96 -4.79
N TRP A 27 11.90 1.81 -5.37
CA TRP A 27 10.96 0.94 -6.06
C TRP A 27 10.38 -0.07 -5.08
N HIS A 28 9.08 0.04 -4.81
CA HIS A 28 8.38 -0.99 -4.05
C HIS A 28 7.94 -2.10 -4.98
N GLN A 29 8.13 -3.34 -4.54
CA GLN A 29 7.73 -4.54 -5.26
C GLN A 29 6.41 -5.10 -4.74
N VAL A 30 5.75 -5.94 -5.54
CA VAL A 30 4.52 -6.62 -5.12
C VAL A 30 4.79 -7.49 -3.90
N GLY A 31 3.92 -7.38 -2.88
CA GLY A 31 4.04 -8.07 -1.61
C GLY A 31 4.76 -7.28 -0.52
N ASP A 32 5.47 -6.20 -0.88
CA ASP A 32 6.16 -5.32 0.06
C ASP A 32 5.16 -4.62 1.00
N ARG A 33 5.61 -4.29 2.22
CA ARG A 33 4.80 -3.60 3.23
C ARG A 33 5.31 -2.18 3.40
N VAL A 34 4.46 -1.21 3.08
CA VAL A 34 4.81 0.21 3.12
C VAL A 34 3.98 0.95 4.16
N GLU A 35 4.63 1.89 4.84
CA GLU A 35 3.96 2.82 5.76
C GLU A 35 3.72 4.16 5.06
N LEU A 36 2.46 4.42 4.73
CA LEU A 36 2.04 5.58 3.96
C LEU A 36 1.03 6.40 4.75
N LEU A 37 0.95 7.70 4.45
CA LEU A 37 -0.16 8.52 4.94
C LEU A 37 -1.46 8.11 4.24
N PRO A 38 -2.62 8.26 4.91
CA PRO A 38 -3.91 7.92 4.30
C PRO A 38 -4.15 8.62 2.96
N SER A 39 -3.74 9.89 2.82
CA SER A 39 -3.87 10.65 1.58
C SER A 39 -2.98 10.13 0.45
N GLU A 40 -1.76 9.71 0.75
CA GLU A 40 -0.86 9.10 -0.24
C GLU A 40 -1.36 7.71 -0.64
N ALA A 41 -1.84 6.97 0.36
CA ALA A 41 -2.38 5.63 0.19
C ALA A 41 -3.65 5.63 -0.65
N ASP A 42 -4.56 6.60 -0.45
CA ASP A 42 -5.80 6.73 -1.21
C ASP A 42 -5.53 6.85 -2.72
N PHE A 43 -4.56 7.69 -3.11
CA PHE A 43 -4.14 7.82 -4.51
C PHE A 43 -3.57 6.53 -5.10
N LEU A 44 -2.72 5.84 -4.34
CA LEU A 44 -2.13 4.57 -4.76
C LEU A 44 -3.16 3.43 -4.77
N MET A 45 -4.14 3.46 -3.88
CA MET A 45 -5.24 2.49 -3.79
C MET A 45 -6.24 2.68 -4.93
N LEU A 46 -6.59 3.94 -5.26
CA LEU A 46 -7.36 4.31 -6.46
C LEU A 46 -6.69 3.83 -7.74
N SER A 47 -5.36 3.89 -7.80
CA SER A 47 -4.57 3.36 -8.92
C SER A 47 -4.38 1.82 -8.88
N GLY A 48 -4.91 1.12 -7.87
CA GLY A 48 -4.73 -0.32 -7.70
C GLY A 48 -3.30 -0.77 -7.36
N LYS A 49 -2.43 0.15 -6.93
CA LYS A 49 -1.01 -0.12 -6.65
C LYS A 49 -0.77 -0.69 -5.26
N ILE A 50 -1.62 -0.34 -4.29
CA ILE A 50 -1.55 -0.85 -2.91
C ILE A 50 -2.93 -1.29 -2.43
N ALA A 51 -2.95 -2.13 -1.39
CA ALA A 51 -4.16 -2.50 -0.66
C ALA A 51 -3.91 -2.31 0.85
N THR A 52 -4.96 -2.01 1.61
CA THR A 52 -4.89 -2.02 3.08
C THR A 52 -4.38 -3.38 3.55
N ALA A 53 -3.40 -3.38 4.44
CA ALA A 53 -2.97 -4.58 5.13
C ALA A 53 -4.01 -4.96 6.21
N THR A 54 -5.29 -4.96 5.86
CA THR A 54 -6.33 -5.60 6.67
C THR A 54 -6.08 -7.08 6.49
N ASP A 55 -5.38 -7.68 7.47
CA ASP A 55 -5.21 -9.12 7.68
C ASP A 55 -5.65 -9.95 6.46
N ALA A 56 -4.80 -10.00 5.43
CA ALA A 56 -5.05 -10.84 4.27
C ALA A 56 -4.73 -12.30 4.64
N ASN A 57 -5.31 -12.78 5.73
CA ASN A 57 -5.60 -14.19 5.94
C ASN A 57 -6.89 -14.56 5.20
N LYS A 58 -6.96 -14.24 3.91
CA LYS A 58 -7.85 -14.88 2.93
C LYS A 58 -7.25 -14.66 1.54
N SER A 59 -6.94 -15.75 0.87
CA SER A 59 -6.53 -15.86 -0.54
C SER A 59 -5.03 -15.87 -0.81
N ALA A 60 -4.32 -16.77 -0.12
CA ALA A 60 -3.32 -17.60 -0.78
C ALA A 60 -4.04 -18.58 -1.74
N THR A 61 -4.26 -18.16 -2.99
CA THR A 61 -4.50 -19.05 -4.14
C THR A 61 -4.25 -18.20 -5.38
N LYS A 62 -3.36 -18.50 -6.32
CA LYS A 62 -2.66 -19.73 -6.63
C LYS A 62 -1.38 -19.36 -7.39
N THR A 63 -0.33 -20.06 -7.04
CA THR A 63 0.98 -20.15 -7.68
C THR A 63 0.89 -20.33 -9.19
N LYS A 64 1.79 -19.64 -9.89
CA LYS A 64 2.32 -19.96 -11.22
C LYS A 64 2.50 -21.49 -11.37
N GLY A 65 1.78 -22.09 -12.31
CA GLY A 65 1.89 -23.50 -12.70
C GLY A 65 1.98 -23.56 -14.21
N GLU A 66 3.22 -23.62 -14.68
CA GLU A 66 3.64 -23.93 -16.04
C GLU A 66 3.54 -25.45 -16.21
N ALA A 67 2.82 -25.91 -17.24
CA ALA A 67 2.91 -27.24 -17.83
C ALA A 67 2.28 -27.20 -19.23
#